data_AF-A0A1F4JDV0-F1
#
_entry.id   AF-A0A1F4JDV0-F1
#
_cell.length_a   1.000
_cell.length_b   1.000
_cell.length_c   1.000
_cell.angle_alpha   90.00
_cell.angle_beta   90.00
_cell.angle_gamma   90.00
#
_symmetry.space_group_name_H-M   'P 1'
#
loop_
_entity.id
_entity.type
_entity.pdbx_description
1 polymer ?
#
loop_
_entity_poly.entity_id
_entity_poly.type
_entity_poly.pdbx_seq_one_letter_code
_entity_poly.pdbx_strand_id
1 'polypeptide(L)'
;MLISSLAIPAEAFASAARPLIGLGIFAALLVVFKPLVAGMLHAAMLVITPRKPLEERKAREKFQGILMLNRMARQYDSTQPNLAAELRSLAARD
;
A
#
# COMPACT_ATOMS: atom_id res chain seq x y z
N MET A 1 46.80 -32.91 27.67
CA MET A 1 47.60 -32.82 26.44
C MET A 1 46.68 -33.23 25.30
N LEU A 2 45.92 -32.32 24.71
CA LEU A 2 46.26 -31.33 23.67
C LEU A 2 45.68 -31.80 22.32
N ILE A 3 44.59 -31.11 21.92
CA ILE A 3 44.25 -30.70 20.55
C ILE A 3 44.06 -31.83 19.52
N SER A 4 42.86 -32.42 19.50
CA SER A 4 42.33 -33.05 18.30
C SER A 4 41.83 -31.96 17.37
N SER A 5 42.63 -31.64 16.36
CA SER A 5 42.39 -30.58 15.38
C SER A 5 41.00 -30.67 14.75
N LEU A 6 40.21 -29.61 14.91
CA LEU A 6 39.00 -29.35 14.12
C LEU A 6 39.43 -28.99 12.68
N ALA A 7 39.91 -29.99 11.94
CA ALA A 7 40.19 -29.85 10.52
C ALA A 7 38.85 -29.92 9.78
N ILE A 8 38.21 -28.77 9.60
CA ILE A 8 37.07 -28.67 8.67
C ILE A 8 37.63 -29.05 7.30
N PRO A 9 37.14 -30.12 6.65
CA PRO A 9 37.65 -30.53 5.36
C PRO A 9 37.43 -29.40 4.38
N ALA A 10 38.46 -29.05 3.58
CA ALA A 10 38.39 -27.98 2.58
C ALA A 10 37.18 -28.15 1.63
N GLU A 11 36.73 -29.39 1.46
CA GLU A 11 35.55 -29.75 0.66
C GLU A 11 34.23 -29.29 1.29
N ALA A 12 34.10 -29.31 2.62
CA ALA A 12 32.94 -28.78 3.33
C ALA A 12 32.89 -27.25 3.25
N PHE A 13 34.06 -26.60 3.27
CA PHE A 13 34.14 -25.16 2.97
C PHE A 13 33.75 -24.88 1.52
N ALA A 14 34.25 -25.65 0.55
CA ALA A 14 33.92 -25.45 -0.86
C ALA A 14 32.43 -25.71 -1.15
N SER A 15 31.81 -26.71 -0.52
CA SER A 15 30.40 -27.04 -0.69
C SER A 15 29.47 -26.00 -0.06
N ALA A 16 29.85 -25.40 1.06
CA ALA A 16 29.09 -24.33 1.71
C ALA A 16 29.37 -22.95 1.09
N ALA A 17 30.61 -22.68 0.66
CA ALA A 17 31.02 -21.39 0.09
C ALA A 17 30.36 -21.14 -1.27
N ARG A 18 30.19 -22.17 -2.11
CA ARG A 18 29.54 -22.04 -3.42
C ARG A 18 28.13 -21.43 -3.36
N PRO A 19 27.17 -21.96 -2.57
CA PRO A 19 25.84 -21.35 -2.45
C PRO A 19 25.89 -20.01 -1.70
N LEU A 20 26.77 -19.84 -0.72
CA LEU A 20 26.93 -18.57 0.00
C LEU A 20 27.36 -17.42 -0.92
N ILE A 21 28.32 -17.68 -1.82
CA ILE A 21 28.77 -16.69 -2.81
C ILE A 21 27.65 -16.39 -3.81
N GLY A 22 26.97 -17.43 -4.32
CA GLY A 22 25.84 -17.26 -5.23
C GLY A 22 24.71 -16.43 -4.62
N LEU A 23 24.33 -16.73 -3.38
CA LEU A 23 23.32 -15.97 -2.62
C LEU A 23 23.78 -14.55 -2.33
N GLY A 24 25.06 -14.34 -2.01
CA GLY A 24 25.64 -13.02 -1.77
C GLY A 24 25.60 -12.14 -3.02
N ILE A 25 26.00 -12.67 -4.17
CA ILE A 25 25.93 -11.95 -5.46
C ILE A 25 24.48 -11.65 -5.82
N PHE A 26 23.58 -12.62 -5.64
CA PHE A 26 22.16 -12.43 -5.89
C PHE A 26 21.54 -11.36 -4.99
N ALA A 27 21.85 -11.38 -3.69
CA ALA A 27 21.43 -10.36 -2.74
C ALA A 27 21.98 -8.97 -3.11
N ALA A 28 23.25 -8.89 -3.51
CA ALA A 28 23.86 -7.64 -3.97
C ALA A 28 23.15 -7.10 -5.21
N LEU A 29 22.81 -7.95 -6.18
CA LEU A 29 22.01 -7.56 -7.35
C LEU A 29 20.62 -7.04 -6.92
N LEU A 30 19.92 -7.71 -6.01
CA LEU A 30 18.63 -7.24 -5.52
C LEU A 30 18.71 -5.87 -4.84
N VAL A 31 19.82 -5.56 -4.15
CA VAL A 31 20.04 -4.25 -3.51
C VAL A 31 20.40 -3.17 -4.53
N VAL A 32 21.23 -3.48 -5.53
CA VAL A 32 21.54 -2.55 -6.63
C VAL A 32 20.27 -2.23 -7.43
N PHE A 33 19.47 -3.24 -7.72
CA PHE A 33 18.19 -3.11 -8.42
C PHE A 33 17.00 -2.93 -7.46
N LYS A 34 17.23 -2.47 -6.23
CA LYS A 34 16.18 -2.22 -5.23
C LYS A 34 14.99 -1.41 -5.78
N PRO A 35 15.16 -0.34 -6.58
CA PRO A 35 14.00 0.35 -7.14
C PRO A 35 13.17 -0.52 -8.10
N LEU A 36 13.80 -1.42 -8.87
CA LEU A 36 13.11 -2.33 -9.79
C LEU A 36 12.34 -3.41 -9.03
N VAL A 37 12.98 -4.02 -8.02
CA VAL A 37 12.38 -5.05 -7.16
C VAL A 37 11.21 -4.47 -6.37
N ALA A 38 11.36 -3.26 -5.83
CA ALA A 38 10.27 -2.56 -5.13
C ALA A 38 9.09 -2.26 -6.06
N GLY A 39 9.36 -1.80 -7.29
CA GLY A 39 8.32 -1.58 -8.29
C GLY A 39 7.58 -2.87 -8.67
N MET A 40 8.31 -3.97 -8.85
CA MET A 40 7.73 -5.27 -9.18
C MET A 40 6.90 -5.85 -8.01
N LEU A 41 7.36 -5.67 -6.77
CA LEU A 41 6.60 -6.02 -5.56
C LEU A 41 5.33 -5.17 -5.45
N HIS A 42 5.40 -3.86 -5.67
CA HIS A 42 4.22 -3.00 -5.68
C HIS A 42 3.22 -3.38 -6.78
N ALA A 43 3.70 -3.71 -7.99
CA ALA A 43 2.86 -4.17 -9.07
C ALA A 43 2.19 -5.51 -8.74
N ALA A 44 2.95 -6.47 -8.21
CA ALA A 44 2.42 -7.75 -7.74
C ALA A 44 1.39 -7.56 -6.60
N MET A 45 1.66 -6.63 -5.68
CA MET A 45 0.73 -6.30 -4.60
C MET A 45 -0.53 -5.61 -5.10
N LEU A 46 -0.45 -4.86 -6.21
CA LEU A 46 -1.60 -4.27 -6.90
C LEU A 46 -2.52 -5.31 -7.52
N VAL A 47 -1.97 -6.44 -7.96
CA VAL A 47 -2.74 -7.57 -8.51
C VAL A 47 -3.53 -8.25 -7.40
N ILE A 48 -2.95 -8.36 -6.20
CA ILE A 48 -3.57 -9.03 -5.05
C ILE A 48 -4.54 -8.10 -4.32
N THR A 49 -4.15 -6.83 -4.15
CA THR A 49 -4.99 -5.82 -3.51
C THR A 49 -5.76 -5.11 -4.62
N PRO A 50 -7.03 -5.47 -4.89
CA PRO A 50 -7.82 -4.72 -5.86
C PRO A 50 -7.80 -3.25 -5.41
N ARG A 51 -7.13 -2.41 -6.20
CA ARG A 51 -7.20 -0.97 -6.03
C ARG A 51 -8.68 -0.65 -6.02
N LYS A 52 -9.20 -0.10 -4.92
CA LYS A 52 -10.54 0.49 -4.91
C LYS A 52 -10.64 1.36 -6.15
N PRO A 53 -11.54 1.05 -7.09
CA PRO A 53 -11.54 1.70 -8.38
C PRO A 53 -11.61 3.20 -8.13
N LEU A 54 -10.85 3.99 -8.90
CA LEU A 54 -10.82 5.44 -8.75
C LEU A 54 -12.22 6.06 -8.76
N GLU A 55 -13.16 5.39 -9.43
CA GLU A 55 -14.58 5.71 -9.43
C GLU A 55 -15.26 5.59 -8.06
N GLU A 56 -14.94 4.56 -7.27
CA GLU A 56 -15.50 4.37 -5.94
C GLU A 56 -15.03 5.47 -4.97
N ARG A 57 -13.79 5.95 -5.12
CA ARG A 57 -13.28 7.08 -4.33
C ARG A 57 -14.01 8.38 -4.66
N LYS A 58 -14.15 8.70 -5.96
CA LYS A 58 -14.89 9.88 -6.42
C LYS A 58 -16.37 9.81 -6.00
N ALA A 59 -17.00 8.65 -6.14
CA ALA A 59 -18.37 8.42 -5.70
C ALA A 59 -18.51 8.62 -4.18
N ARG A 60 -17.54 8.12 -3.39
CA ARG A 60 -17.54 8.29 -1.94
C ARG A 60 -17.36 9.76 -1.54
N GLU A 61 -16.43 10.48 -2.15
CA GLU A 61 -16.21 11.90 -1.89
C GLU A 61 -17.47 12.72 -2.22
N LYS A 62 -18.09 12.46 -3.38
CA LYS A 62 -19.37 13.08 -3.77
C LYS A 62 -20.48 12.79 -2.75
N PHE A 63 -20.65 11.53 -2.36
CA PHE A 63 -21.67 11.15 -1.39
C PHE A 63 -21.47 11.81 -0.02
N GLN A 64 -20.22 11.95 0.43
CA GLN A 64 -19.92 12.67 1.67
C GLN A 64 -20.28 14.16 1.59
N GLY A 65 -20.05 14.80 0.44
CA GLY A 65 -20.51 16.17 0.17
C GLY A 65 -22.01 16.32 0.30
N ILE A 66 -22.79 15.46 -0.37
CA ILE A 66 -24.26 15.45 -0.31
C ILE A 66 -24.76 15.26 1.14
N LEU A 67 -24.15 14.34 1.90
CA LEU A 67 -24.50 14.11 3.30
C LEU A 67 -24.21 15.33 4.19
N MET A 68 -23.11 16.04 3.93
CA MET A 68 -22.73 17.25 4.65
C MET A 68 -23.74 18.37 4.39
N LEU A 69 -24.12 18.62 3.14
CA LEU A 69 -25.14 19.63 2.80
C LEU A 69 -26.48 19.29 3.46
N ASN A 70 -26.91 18.03 3.41
CA ASN A 70 -28.14 17.59 4.08
C ASN A 70 -28.08 17.75 5.61
N ARG A 71 -26.90 17.58 6.22
CA ARG A 71 -26.70 17.82 7.65
C ARG A 71 -26.81 19.31 7.99
N MET A 72 -26.20 20.18 7.18
CA MET A 72 -26.33 21.63 7.34
C MET A 72 -27.77 22.09 7.16
N ALA A 73 -28.48 21.58 6.15
CA ALA A 73 -29.89 21.89 5.95
C ALA A 73 -30.74 21.56 7.19
N ARG A 74 -30.49 20.39 7.82
CA ARG A 74 -31.16 20.03 9.08
C ARG A 74 -30.80 20.96 10.25
N GLN A 75 -29.58 21.48 10.31
CA GLN A 75 -29.17 22.43 11.35
C GLN A 75 -29.88 23.79 11.18
N TYR A 76 -30.10 24.23 9.94
CA TYR A 76 -30.75 25.51 9.66
C TYR A 76 -32.27 25.44 9.54
N ASP A 77 -32.87 24.24 9.59
CA ASP A 77 -34.31 24.04 9.37
C ASP A 77 -35.20 24.86 10.33
N SER A 78 -34.76 25.03 11.58
CA SER A 78 -35.49 25.77 12.61
C SER A 78 -35.22 27.28 12.62
N THR A 79 -34.09 27.72 12.07
CA THR A 79 -33.65 29.13 12.15
C THR A 79 -33.82 29.86 10.83
N GLN A 80 -33.56 29.17 9.71
CA GLN A 80 -33.57 29.71 8.35
C GLN A 80 -34.09 28.65 7.38
N PRO A 81 -35.41 28.42 7.33
CA PRO A 81 -36.00 27.35 6.51
C PRO A 81 -35.76 27.53 5.01
N ASN A 82 -35.66 28.78 4.54
CA ASN A 82 -35.33 29.08 3.14
C ASN A 82 -33.91 28.61 2.77
N LEU A 83 -32.94 28.88 3.64
CA LEU A 83 -31.55 28.42 3.46
C LEU A 83 -31.47 26.89 3.51
N ALA A 84 -32.22 26.25 4.43
CA ALA A 84 -32.30 24.80 4.49
C ALA A 84 -32.87 24.17 3.20
N ALA A 85 -33.87 24.80 2.59
CA ALA A 85 -34.42 24.37 1.30
C ALA A 85 -33.40 24.51 0.16
N GLU A 86 -32.64 25.61 0.13
CA GLU A 86 -31.59 25.83 -0.85
C GLU A 86 -30.46 24.80 -0.74
N LEU A 87 -30.01 24.51 0.49
CA LEU A 87 -28.99 23.48 0.75
C LEU A 87 -29.44 22.07 0.35
N ARG A 88 -30.73 21.73 0.56
CA ARG A 88 -31.32 20.46 0.07
C ARG A 88 -31.38 20.41 -1.46
N SER A 89 -31.73 21.53 -2.10
CA SER A 89 -31.74 21.65 -3.56
C SER A 89 -30.35 21.49 -4.15
N LEU A 90 -29.32 22.11 -3.55
CA LEU A 90 -27.93 21.94 -3.95
C LEU A 90 -27.49 20.48 -3.84
N ALA A 91 -27.80 19.83 -2.71
CA ALA A 91 -27.48 18.42 -2.50
C ALA A 91 -28.20 17.44 -3.44
N ALA A 92 -29.36 17.84 -4.00
CA ALA A 92 -30.13 17.02 -4.94
C ALA A 92 -29.69 17.17 -6.41
N ARG A 93 -28.99 18.27 -6.72
CA ARG A 93 -28.52 18.59 -8.08
C ARG A 93 -27.14 18.02 -8.38
N ASP A 94 -26.31 17.88 -7.36
CA ASP A 94 -24.98 17.28 -7.46
C ASP A 94 -25.05 15.76 -7.59
#